data_AF-A0A078JXT5-F1
#
_entry.id   AF-A0A078JXT5-F1
#
_cell.length_a   1.000
_cell.length_b   1.000
_cell.length_c   1.000
_cell.angle_alpha   90.00
_cell.angle_beta   90.00
_cell.angle_gamma   90.00
#
_symmetry.space_group_name_H-M   'P 1'
#
loop_
_entity.id
_entity.type
_entity.pdbx_description
1 polymer ?
#
loop_
_entity_poly.entity_id
_entity_poly.type
_entity_poly.pdbx_seq_one_letter_code
_entity_poly.pdbx_strand_id
1 'polypeptide(L)'
;MGEDDTIGFEALRQTLVYWNIDDYPIPTDDLVPVFGDILKALHVMGFRNGYIDVYLYSEQINCEAIVTNDFLGQGEYYCAFGYKVLDITLYMIRRATCIGPGPVNYFVIAKPKRELHRVLQCLKSRRHNVLLVKPPPPGEKFLFSVASLLENARFLGGGKPRFKELYASHASEYDISFEKYVEIKEDVSKMVDFSERIPTVRGPRTAVFWDAVDCPFPPSSSPDAIYHSISSALVEREFSDNITIWAYLDDDDDKKGSWLGGDKTWASRIYFLPPLFFFFFIWDKASRRIRMLNDMFLWARDSPRGMRYEASLVLFADQFIGAGGYYTDMLRRLDAMYYDLLFVTPTLDINNPESPQWPGLLIDRGASYFAFEEPPSPKMHEAHAAAEEEETPKKLQII
;
A
#
# COMPACT_ATOMS: atom_id res chain seq x y z
N MET A 1 7.63 -17.61 -22.63
CA MET A 1 7.69 -16.50 -23.61
C MET A 1 9.16 -16.15 -23.81
N GLY A 2 9.59 -15.91 -25.04
CA GLY A 2 10.93 -15.39 -25.35
C GLY A 2 11.04 -13.88 -25.05
N GLU A 3 12.25 -13.34 -25.04
CA GLU A 3 12.46 -11.91 -24.73
C GLU A 3 11.97 -10.93 -25.83
N ASP A 4 11.64 -11.47 -27.01
CA ASP A 4 11.07 -10.74 -28.16
C ASP A 4 9.57 -10.98 -28.38
N ASP A 5 8.89 -11.79 -27.55
CA ASP A 5 7.44 -11.99 -27.66
C ASP A 5 6.71 -10.65 -27.42
N THR A 6 6.04 -10.10 -28.44
CA THR A 6 5.31 -8.83 -28.32
C THR A 6 3.92 -9.04 -27.72
N ILE A 7 3.60 -8.34 -26.63
CA ILE A 7 2.32 -8.46 -25.93
C ILE A 7 1.42 -7.26 -26.27
N GLY A 8 0.20 -7.56 -26.73
CA GLY A 8 -0.85 -6.57 -27.00
C GLY A 8 -1.64 -6.20 -25.75
N PHE A 9 -1.95 -4.92 -25.56
CA PHE A 9 -2.60 -4.39 -24.36
C PHE A 9 -3.55 -3.21 -24.68
N GLU A 10 -4.48 -2.92 -23.77
CA GLU A 10 -5.35 -1.73 -23.82
C GLU A 10 -4.59 -0.49 -23.32
N ALA A 11 -4.34 0.47 -24.22
CA ALA A 11 -3.55 1.66 -23.89
C ALA A 11 -4.35 2.89 -23.44
N LEU A 12 -5.65 2.95 -23.71
CA LEU A 12 -6.53 4.13 -23.51
C LEU A 12 -6.87 4.41 -22.02
N ARG A 13 -5.93 4.15 -21.13
CA ARG A 13 -6.07 4.24 -19.67
C ARG A 13 -4.94 5.08 -19.10
N GLN A 14 -5.18 5.74 -17.97
CA GLN A 14 -4.19 6.58 -17.29
C GLN A 14 -2.89 5.80 -17.05
N THR A 15 -1.75 6.44 -17.34
CA THR A 15 -0.44 5.85 -17.16
C THR A 15 0.28 6.51 -16.00
N LEU A 16 0.79 5.70 -15.09
CA LEU A 16 1.42 6.12 -13.85
C LEU A 16 2.89 5.69 -13.88
N VAL A 17 3.79 6.65 -14.00
CA VAL A 17 5.24 6.41 -13.99
C VAL A 17 5.74 6.49 -12.55
N TYR A 18 6.32 5.41 -12.04
CA TYR A 18 6.91 5.33 -10.70
C TYR A 18 8.42 5.20 -10.82
N TRP A 19 9.16 6.25 -10.45
CA TRP A 19 10.62 6.30 -10.57
C TRP A 19 11.25 6.54 -9.20
N ASN A 20 11.98 5.54 -8.70
CA ASN A 20 12.87 5.70 -7.55
C ASN A 20 14.19 6.30 -8.04
N ILE A 21 14.46 7.57 -7.71
CA ILE A 21 15.66 8.28 -8.16
C ILE A 21 16.90 7.96 -7.31
N ASP A 22 16.73 7.40 -6.11
CA ASP A 22 17.85 6.81 -5.35
C ASP A 22 18.33 5.51 -6.02
N ASP A 23 17.42 4.84 -6.75
CA ASP A 23 17.76 3.65 -7.51
C ASP A 23 18.42 3.94 -8.85
N TYR A 24 17.86 4.90 -9.58
CA TYR A 24 18.37 5.38 -10.86
C TYR A 24 18.33 6.92 -10.89
N PRO A 25 19.42 7.62 -10.52
CA PRO A 25 19.45 9.07 -10.49
C PRO A 25 19.12 9.70 -11.84
N ILE A 26 18.47 10.87 -11.79
CA ILE A 26 18.21 11.71 -12.96
C ILE A 26 19.57 12.12 -13.57
N PRO A 27 19.79 11.99 -14.90
CA PRO A 27 21.12 12.14 -15.49
C PRO A 27 21.57 13.60 -15.73
N THR A 28 20.75 14.59 -15.38
CA THR A 28 20.94 16.03 -15.67
C THR A 28 20.08 16.87 -14.72
N ASP A 29 20.45 18.13 -14.49
CA ASP A 29 19.67 19.07 -13.67
C ASP A 29 18.37 19.55 -14.38
N ASP A 30 18.29 19.41 -15.72
CA ASP A 30 17.08 19.68 -16.50
C ASP A 30 16.25 18.41 -16.72
N LEU A 31 15.09 18.35 -16.07
CA LEU A 31 14.13 17.25 -16.14
C LEU A 31 13.36 17.18 -17.46
N VAL A 32 13.18 18.30 -18.18
CA VAL A 32 12.23 18.39 -19.30
C VAL A 32 12.62 17.49 -20.49
N PRO A 33 13.89 17.43 -20.94
CA PRO A 33 14.31 16.49 -21.99
C PRO A 33 14.10 15.02 -21.59
N VAL A 34 14.32 14.70 -20.31
CA VAL A 34 14.23 13.32 -19.79
C VAL A 34 12.78 12.84 -19.73
N PHE A 35 11.86 13.68 -19.24
CA PHE A 35 10.43 13.38 -19.34
C PHE A 35 9.96 13.35 -20.79
N GLY A 36 10.43 14.26 -21.64
CA GLY A 36 10.14 14.24 -23.07
C GLY A 36 10.51 12.91 -23.75
N ASP A 37 11.66 12.32 -23.42
CA ASP A 37 12.06 11.02 -23.97
C ASP A 37 11.31 9.82 -23.34
N ILE A 38 10.97 9.88 -22.04
CA ILE A 38 10.07 8.89 -21.40
C ILE A 38 8.70 8.88 -22.07
N LEU A 39 8.11 10.05 -22.32
CA LEU A 39 6.78 10.19 -22.91
C LEU A 39 6.77 9.75 -24.38
N LYS A 40 7.79 10.12 -25.17
CA LYS A 40 8.00 9.56 -26.53
C LYS A 40 8.13 8.04 -26.51
N ALA A 41 8.89 7.47 -25.57
CA ALA A 41 9.07 6.02 -25.47
C ALA A 41 7.74 5.32 -25.16
N LEU A 42 6.96 5.82 -24.21
CA LEU A 42 5.62 5.34 -23.88
C LEU A 42 4.67 5.41 -25.09
N HIS A 43 4.65 6.54 -25.82
CA HIS A 43 3.85 6.71 -27.03
C HIS A 43 4.25 5.71 -28.14
N VAL A 44 5.54 5.39 -28.30
CA VAL A 44 6.04 4.39 -29.26
C VAL A 44 5.69 2.96 -28.82
N MET A 45 5.82 2.63 -27.54
CA MET A 45 5.41 1.33 -26.96
C MET A 45 3.91 1.09 -27.10
N GLY A 46 3.11 2.16 -27.06
CA GLY A 46 1.68 2.15 -27.34
C GLY A 46 0.79 2.90 -26.35
N PHE A 47 1.35 3.40 -25.25
CA PHE A 47 0.63 4.14 -24.20
C PHE A 47 0.29 5.55 -24.73
N ARG A 48 -0.87 5.67 -25.37
CA ARG A 48 -1.31 6.85 -26.13
C ARG A 48 -2.67 7.34 -25.65
N ASN A 49 -2.95 8.63 -25.89
CA ASN A 49 -4.26 9.25 -25.66
C ASN A 49 -4.78 9.12 -24.21
N GLY A 50 -3.89 9.00 -23.23
CA GLY A 50 -4.19 8.93 -21.80
C GLY A 50 -3.40 9.96 -21.01
N TYR A 51 -3.91 10.36 -19.85
CA TYR A 51 -3.20 11.24 -18.91
C TYR A 51 -1.99 10.51 -18.32
N ILE A 52 -0.85 11.19 -18.18
CA ILE A 52 0.39 10.58 -17.66
C ILE A 52 0.85 11.30 -16.39
N ASP A 53 0.69 10.63 -15.25
CA ASP A 53 1.30 11.07 -13.99
C ASP A 53 2.72 10.52 -13.88
N VAL A 54 3.66 11.34 -13.38
CA VAL A 54 5.03 10.93 -13.09
C VAL A 54 5.35 11.17 -11.61
N TYR A 55 5.85 10.13 -10.94
CA TYR A 55 6.16 10.15 -9.52
C TYR A 55 7.64 9.89 -9.29
N LEU A 56 8.35 10.91 -8.80
CA LEU A 56 9.73 10.83 -8.38
C LEU A 56 9.79 10.54 -6.87
N TYR A 57 10.46 9.45 -6.51
CA TYR A 57 10.62 9.01 -5.13
C TYR A 57 12.07 9.00 -4.70
N SER A 58 12.33 9.53 -3.50
CA SER A 58 13.63 9.49 -2.85
C SER A 58 13.47 9.61 -1.33
N GLU A 59 14.37 8.98 -0.60
CA GLU A 59 14.57 9.17 0.85
C GLU A 59 15.13 10.57 1.17
N GLN A 60 15.74 11.25 0.19
CA GLN A 60 16.43 12.53 0.32
C GLN A 60 15.60 13.74 -0.14
N ILE A 61 14.60 13.54 -1.00
CA ILE A 61 13.63 14.59 -1.37
C ILE A 61 12.94 15.12 -0.10
N ASN A 62 12.84 16.44 0.05
CA ASN A 62 12.16 17.12 1.16
C ASN A 62 10.86 17.83 0.75
N CYS A 63 10.35 17.59 -0.46
CA CYS A 63 9.08 18.15 -0.94
C CYS A 63 8.05 17.06 -1.30
N GLU A 64 6.82 17.23 -0.84
CA GLU A 64 5.63 16.61 -1.46
C GLU A 64 4.98 17.66 -2.37
N ALA A 65 5.51 17.83 -3.59
CA ALA A 65 5.15 18.96 -4.46
C ALA A 65 5.10 18.58 -5.95
N ILE A 66 4.34 19.37 -6.73
CA ILE A 66 4.45 19.37 -8.19
C ILE A 66 5.83 19.92 -8.55
N VAL A 67 6.65 19.11 -9.20
CA VAL A 67 8.01 19.43 -9.67
C VAL A 67 7.94 20.14 -11.02
N THR A 68 7.06 19.69 -11.91
CA THR A 68 6.69 20.41 -13.14
C THR A 68 5.31 19.95 -13.63
N ASN A 69 4.67 20.77 -14.44
CA ASN A 69 3.40 20.51 -15.11
C ASN A 69 3.42 21.25 -16.45
N ASP A 70 3.35 20.53 -17.57
CA ASP A 70 3.64 21.08 -18.90
C ASP A 70 2.83 20.38 -20.02
N PHE A 71 2.63 21.10 -21.12
CA PHE A 71 1.78 20.71 -22.24
C PHE A 71 2.59 20.52 -23.52
N LEU A 72 2.85 19.26 -23.88
CA LEU A 72 3.75 18.89 -24.99
C LEU A 72 3.10 19.01 -26.39
N GLY A 73 1.88 19.56 -26.46
CA GLY A 73 1.08 19.60 -27.69
C GLY A 73 0.29 18.30 -27.92
N GLN A 74 -0.44 18.27 -29.04
CA GLN A 74 -1.33 17.16 -29.48
C GLN A 74 -2.43 16.71 -28.49
N GLY A 75 -2.54 17.31 -27.30
CA GLY A 75 -3.49 16.94 -26.25
C GLY A 75 -2.90 16.03 -25.16
N GLU A 76 -1.60 15.70 -25.23
CA GLU A 76 -0.91 14.96 -24.17
C GLU A 76 -0.46 15.93 -23.06
N TYR A 77 -0.66 15.54 -21.79
CA TYR A 77 -0.47 16.36 -20.60
C TYR A 77 0.20 15.51 -19.53
N TYR A 78 1.19 16.06 -18.81
CA TYR A 78 1.87 15.35 -17.74
C TYR A 78 2.11 16.23 -16.50
N CYS A 79 2.05 15.61 -15.33
CA CYS A 79 2.44 16.21 -14.06
C CYS A 79 3.54 15.35 -13.42
N ALA A 80 4.64 15.99 -13.02
CA ALA A 80 5.67 15.37 -12.20
C ALA A 80 5.50 15.75 -10.73
N PHE A 81 5.48 14.78 -9.83
CA PHE A 81 5.39 14.99 -8.38
C PHE A 81 6.60 14.40 -7.68
N GLY A 82 7.21 15.16 -6.77
CA GLY A 82 8.21 14.64 -5.83
C GLY A 82 7.52 14.12 -4.57
N TYR A 83 8.00 13.00 -4.03
CA TYR A 83 7.53 12.42 -2.77
C TYR A 83 8.69 11.85 -1.95
N LYS A 84 8.65 12.12 -0.64
CA LYS A 84 9.55 11.51 0.35
C LYS A 84 8.94 10.22 0.88
N VAL A 85 9.47 9.06 0.50
CA VAL A 85 8.95 7.75 0.95
C VAL A 85 10.06 6.78 1.30
N LEU A 86 9.76 5.85 2.22
CA LEU A 86 10.62 4.70 2.52
C LEU A 86 10.40 3.55 1.54
N ASP A 87 9.18 3.40 1.01
CA ASP A 87 8.87 2.46 -0.06
C ASP A 87 7.79 3.02 -1.01
N ILE A 88 7.93 2.77 -2.31
CA ILE A 88 7.05 3.29 -3.36
C ILE A 88 5.74 2.49 -3.49
N THR A 89 5.74 1.21 -3.10
CA THR A 89 4.65 0.25 -3.33
C THR A 89 3.30 0.72 -2.82
N LEU A 90 3.29 1.32 -1.64
CA LEU A 90 2.08 1.79 -0.99
C LEU A 90 1.40 2.91 -1.80
N TYR A 91 2.19 3.80 -2.41
CA TYR A 91 1.68 4.84 -3.30
C TYR A 91 1.25 4.28 -4.66
N MET A 92 1.81 3.15 -5.11
CA MET A 92 1.32 2.42 -6.30
C MET A 92 -0.09 1.89 -6.09
N ILE A 93 -0.33 1.21 -4.96
CA ILE A 93 -1.63 0.65 -4.61
C ILE A 93 -2.63 1.78 -4.34
N ARG A 94 -2.25 2.77 -3.51
CA ARG A 94 -3.10 3.91 -3.15
C ARG A 94 -3.61 4.69 -4.37
N ARG A 95 -2.74 5.04 -5.34
CA ARG A 95 -3.20 5.79 -6.54
C ARG A 95 -4.17 4.97 -7.36
N ALA A 96 -3.97 3.66 -7.52
CA ALA A 96 -4.97 2.78 -8.12
C ALA A 96 -6.32 2.87 -7.39
N THR A 97 -6.32 2.76 -6.06
CA THR A 97 -7.56 2.87 -5.25
C THR A 97 -8.24 4.23 -5.42
N CYS A 98 -7.49 5.33 -5.50
CA CYS A 98 -8.05 6.68 -5.70
C CYS A 98 -8.56 6.94 -7.13
N ILE A 99 -7.95 6.35 -8.16
CA ILE A 99 -8.39 6.47 -9.57
C ILE A 99 -9.67 5.65 -9.81
N GLY A 100 -9.84 4.57 -9.06
CA GLY A 100 -11.09 3.81 -8.98
C GLY A 100 -10.98 2.38 -9.54
N PRO A 101 -12.12 1.77 -9.90
CA PRO A 101 -12.16 0.48 -10.60
C PRO A 101 -11.54 0.55 -12.00
N GLY A 102 -11.17 -0.61 -12.55
CA GLY A 102 -10.60 -0.75 -13.89
C GLY A 102 -9.06 -0.68 -13.94
N PRO A 103 -8.48 -1.04 -15.10
CA PRO A 103 -7.03 -1.14 -15.26
C PRO A 103 -6.38 0.21 -15.57
N VAL A 104 -5.48 0.66 -14.69
CA VAL A 104 -4.43 1.65 -15.02
C VAL A 104 -3.16 0.98 -15.55
N ASN A 105 -2.34 1.75 -16.26
CA ASN A 105 -1.01 1.35 -16.71
C ASN A 105 0.06 1.79 -15.71
N TYR A 106 0.95 0.89 -15.29
CA TYR A 106 2.13 1.21 -14.48
C TYR A 106 3.39 1.14 -15.33
N PHE A 107 4.23 2.16 -15.27
CA PHE A 107 5.60 2.13 -15.78
C PHE A 107 6.59 2.36 -14.64
N VAL A 108 7.49 1.40 -14.40
CA VAL A 108 8.24 1.34 -13.14
C VAL A 108 9.74 1.35 -13.39
N ILE A 109 10.41 2.31 -12.76
CA ILE A 109 11.85 2.60 -12.84
C ILE A 109 12.43 2.56 -11.41
N ALA A 110 12.63 1.35 -10.89
CA ALA A 110 13.19 1.11 -9.56
C ALA A 110 13.95 -0.23 -9.59
N LYS A 111 14.96 -0.41 -8.71
CA LYS A 111 15.68 -1.69 -8.64
C LYS A 111 14.70 -2.78 -8.17
N PRO A 112 14.94 -4.06 -8.51
CA PRO A 112 14.06 -5.16 -8.11
C PRO A 112 14.11 -5.43 -6.60
N LYS A 113 13.41 -4.60 -5.81
CA LYS A 113 13.07 -4.87 -4.41
C LYS A 113 12.01 -5.99 -4.36
N ARG A 114 12.06 -6.80 -3.31
CA ARG A 114 11.21 -7.99 -3.14
C ARG A 114 9.73 -7.67 -3.04
N GLU A 115 9.38 -6.79 -2.11
CA GLU A 115 8.00 -6.39 -1.83
C GLU A 115 7.42 -5.59 -3.00
N LEU A 116 8.26 -4.81 -3.69
CA LEU A 116 7.92 -4.24 -5.00
C LEU A 116 7.51 -5.33 -5.99
N HIS A 117 8.32 -6.37 -6.20
CA HIS A 117 7.92 -7.46 -7.11
C HIS A 117 6.60 -8.13 -6.69
N ARG A 118 6.37 -8.37 -5.40
CA ARG A 118 5.09 -8.92 -4.91
C ARG A 118 3.92 -8.01 -5.26
N VAL A 119 4.00 -6.72 -4.91
CA VAL A 119 2.93 -5.74 -5.16
C VAL A 119 2.67 -5.56 -6.65
N LEU A 120 3.70 -5.61 -7.50
CA LEU A 120 3.55 -5.61 -8.95
C LEU A 120 2.76 -6.82 -9.47
N GLN A 121 2.97 -8.02 -8.91
CA GLN A 121 2.15 -9.20 -9.24
C GLN A 121 0.71 -9.04 -8.73
N CYS A 122 0.52 -8.50 -7.53
CA CYS A 122 -0.80 -8.21 -6.94
C CYS A 122 -1.58 -7.17 -7.79
N LEU A 123 -0.90 -6.20 -8.39
CA LEU A 123 -1.50 -5.26 -9.33
C LEU A 123 -1.82 -5.95 -10.66
N LYS A 124 -0.91 -6.76 -11.20
CA LYS A 124 -1.15 -7.51 -12.45
C LYS A 124 -2.33 -8.49 -12.36
N SER A 125 -2.50 -9.21 -11.25
CA SER A 125 -3.67 -10.08 -11.02
C SER A 125 -4.98 -9.29 -10.96
N ARG A 126 -4.93 -8.04 -10.50
CA ARG A 126 -6.01 -7.04 -10.55
C ARG A 126 -6.10 -6.33 -11.92
N ARG A 127 -5.75 -7.04 -13.00
CA ARG A 127 -5.82 -6.64 -14.42
C ARG A 127 -4.94 -5.44 -14.82
N HIS A 128 -4.05 -4.94 -13.97
CA HIS A 128 -3.19 -3.82 -14.32
C HIS A 128 -2.10 -4.20 -15.34
N ASN A 129 -1.88 -3.33 -16.32
CA ASN A 129 -0.73 -3.42 -17.21
C ASN A 129 0.50 -2.95 -16.43
N VAL A 130 1.47 -3.84 -16.18
CA VAL A 130 2.66 -3.53 -15.37
C VAL A 130 3.93 -3.67 -16.20
N LEU A 131 4.50 -2.52 -16.60
CA LEU A 131 5.71 -2.39 -17.40
C LEU A 131 6.90 -2.03 -16.51
N LEU A 132 7.97 -2.83 -16.57
CA LEU A 132 9.19 -2.65 -15.80
C LEU A 132 10.35 -2.27 -16.71
N VAL A 133 11.13 -1.27 -16.31
CA VAL A 133 12.46 -1.02 -16.87
C VAL A 133 13.45 -2.00 -16.24
N LYS A 134 14.08 -2.86 -17.05
CA LYS A 134 15.24 -3.64 -16.58
C LYS A 134 16.45 -2.72 -16.38
N PRO A 135 17.31 -2.93 -15.37
CA PRO A 135 18.63 -2.32 -15.33
C PRO A 135 19.47 -2.69 -16.57
N PRO A 136 20.44 -1.83 -16.97
CA PRO A 136 21.47 -2.20 -17.91
C PRO A 136 22.49 -3.15 -17.25
N PRO A 137 23.46 -3.71 -17.98
CA PRO A 137 24.53 -4.52 -17.42
C PRO A 137 25.28 -3.83 -16.26
N PRO A 138 25.78 -4.58 -15.25
CA PRO A 138 26.48 -3.99 -14.10
C PRO A 138 27.70 -3.15 -14.52
N GLY A 139 27.68 -1.87 -14.15
CA GLY A 139 28.73 -0.89 -14.49
C GLY A 139 28.34 0.11 -15.56
N GLU A 140 27.27 -0.13 -16.32
CA GLU A 140 26.74 0.83 -17.29
C GLU A 140 25.81 1.85 -16.63
N LYS A 141 25.88 3.12 -17.09
CA LYS A 141 24.90 4.14 -16.70
C LYS A 141 23.61 3.93 -17.49
N PHE A 142 22.48 3.84 -16.81
CA PHE A 142 21.20 3.76 -17.50
C PHE A 142 20.91 5.06 -18.24
N LEU A 143 20.68 4.96 -19.55
CA LEU A 143 20.32 6.10 -20.40
C LEU A 143 18.80 6.19 -20.51
N PHE A 144 18.25 7.37 -20.24
CA PHE A 144 16.80 7.63 -20.33
C PHE A 144 16.36 8.07 -21.73
N SER A 145 17.13 7.73 -22.77
CA SER A 145 16.77 8.03 -24.16
C SER A 145 15.67 7.10 -24.67
N VAL A 146 14.89 7.55 -25.66
CA VAL A 146 13.79 6.77 -26.26
C VAL A 146 14.23 5.34 -26.64
N ALA A 147 15.41 5.19 -27.26
CA ALA A 147 15.93 3.90 -27.69
C ALA A 147 16.25 2.95 -26.51
N SER A 148 16.92 3.45 -25.47
CA SER A 148 17.29 2.67 -24.29
C SER A 148 16.05 2.24 -23.49
N LEU A 149 15.03 3.10 -23.39
CA LEU A 149 13.76 2.77 -22.75
C LEU A 149 12.99 1.68 -23.54
N LEU A 150 12.96 1.76 -24.88
CA LEU A 150 12.39 0.72 -25.74
C LEU A 150 13.15 -0.61 -25.66
N GLU A 151 14.48 -0.55 -25.51
CA GLU A 151 15.31 -1.74 -25.36
C GLU A 151 15.13 -2.43 -24.01
N ASN A 152 14.97 -1.68 -22.92
CA ASN A 152 14.98 -2.21 -21.55
C ASN A 152 13.59 -2.41 -20.90
N ALA A 153 12.53 -1.80 -21.42
CA ALA A 153 11.18 -1.97 -20.86
C ALA A 153 10.53 -3.32 -21.28
N ARG A 154 10.05 -4.10 -20.30
CA ARG A 154 9.32 -5.37 -20.52
C ARG A 154 8.14 -5.47 -19.56
N PHE A 155 7.06 -6.12 -19.97
CA PHE A 155 5.95 -6.39 -19.04
C PHE A 155 6.40 -7.33 -17.92
N LEU A 156 5.72 -7.27 -16.77
CA LEU A 156 5.93 -8.18 -15.65
C LEU A 156 5.64 -9.63 -16.10
N GLY A 157 6.69 -10.45 -16.16
CA GLY A 157 6.65 -11.80 -16.76
C GLY A 157 7.32 -11.92 -18.14
N GLY A 158 7.86 -10.83 -18.69
CA GLY A 158 8.56 -10.79 -19.97
C GLY A 158 7.74 -10.16 -21.10
N GLY A 159 8.31 -10.18 -22.30
CA GLY A 159 7.71 -9.64 -23.53
C GLY A 159 7.79 -8.12 -23.67
N LYS A 160 7.83 -7.66 -24.92
CA LYS A 160 7.88 -6.23 -25.29
C LYS A 160 6.45 -5.67 -25.41
N PRO A 161 6.17 -4.45 -24.92
CA PRO A 161 4.88 -3.81 -25.15
C PRO A 161 4.70 -3.49 -26.64
N ARG A 162 3.51 -3.78 -27.16
CA ARG A 162 3.10 -3.38 -28.51
C ARG A 162 1.63 -2.96 -28.46
N PHE A 163 1.32 -1.76 -28.94
CA PHE A 163 -0.08 -1.35 -29.08
C PHE A 163 -0.86 -2.39 -29.91
N LYS A 164 -1.98 -2.85 -29.36
CA LYS A 164 -3.00 -3.58 -30.12
C LYS A 164 -4.29 -2.78 -30.01
N GLU A 165 -4.77 -2.27 -31.13
CA GLU A 165 -5.99 -1.51 -31.21
C GLU A 165 -7.20 -2.43 -30.97
N LEU A 166 -7.57 -2.58 -29.70
CA LEU A 166 -8.82 -3.20 -29.28
C LEU A 166 -9.93 -2.17 -29.48
N TYR A 167 -10.91 -2.52 -30.31
CA TYR A 167 -12.00 -1.61 -30.70
C TYR A 167 -12.69 -0.99 -29.48
N ALA A 168 -12.95 0.32 -29.54
CA ALA A 168 -13.46 1.14 -28.44
C ALA A 168 -14.78 0.63 -27.82
N SER A 169 -15.53 -0.23 -28.51
CA SER A 169 -16.71 -0.92 -27.99
C SER A 169 -16.42 -1.76 -26.72
N HIS A 170 -15.26 -2.40 -26.61
CA HIS A 170 -14.90 -3.15 -25.39
C HIS A 170 -14.57 -2.22 -24.21
N ALA A 171 -14.06 -1.01 -24.47
CA ALA A 171 -13.72 -0.07 -23.39
C ALA A 171 -14.96 0.39 -22.60
N SER A 172 -16.13 0.43 -23.24
CA SER A 172 -17.44 0.69 -22.61
C SER A 172 -18.12 -0.54 -21.99
N GLU A 173 -17.72 -1.75 -22.38
CA GLU A 173 -18.31 -3.01 -21.88
C GLU A 173 -17.60 -3.49 -20.61
N TYR A 174 -16.29 -3.28 -20.52
CA TYR A 174 -15.49 -3.40 -19.29
C TYR A 174 -15.45 -2.09 -18.51
N ASP A 175 -16.56 -1.36 -18.45
CA ASP A 175 -16.62 -0.09 -17.73
C ASP A 175 -16.45 -0.27 -16.21
N ILE A 176 -15.71 0.70 -15.68
CA ILE A 176 -15.40 1.02 -14.29
C ILE A 176 -16.56 0.70 -13.34
N SER A 177 -17.78 1.05 -13.72
CA SER A 177 -18.99 0.80 -12.92
C SER A 177 -19.17 -0.65 -12.45
N PHE A 178 -18.84 -1.65 -13.28
CA PHE A 178 -19.13 -3.06 -12.97
C PHE A 178 -18.09 -3.76 -12.09
N GLU A 179 -16.82 -3.33 -12.06
CA GLU A 179 -15.77 -4.03 -11.27
C GLU A 179 -16.00 -3.98 -9.75
N LYS A 180 -16.82 -3.04 -9.28
CA LYS A 180 -17.30 -2.91 -7.88
C LYS A 180 -18.39 -3.94 -7.51
N TYR A 181 -19.01 -4.58 -8.50
CA TYR A 181 -20.09 -5.56 -8.33
C TYR A 181 -19.69 -6.99 -8.75
N VAL A 182 -18.42 -7.21 -9.12
CA VAL A 182 -17.90 -8.57 -9.37
C VAL A 182 -17.85 -9.34 -8.05
N GLU A 183 -18.75 -10.30 -7.89
CA GLU A 183 -18.80 -11.23 -6.76
C GLU A 183 -17.83 -12.39 -6.97
N ILE A 184 -16.67 -12.30 -6.33
CA ILE A 184 -15.73 -13.40 -6.23
C ILE A 184 -16.22 -14.31 -5.11
N LYS A 185 -16.67 -15.51 -5.48
CA LYS A 185 -17.09 -16.53 -4.51
C LYS A 185 -15.93 -16.86 -3.57
N GLU A 186 -16.18 -16.77 -2.28
CA GLU A 186 -15.23 -17.19 -1.26
C GLU A 186 -14.99 -18.71 -1.34
N ASP A 187 -13.73 -19.11 -1.27
CA ASP A 187 -13.30 -20.49 -1.14
C ASP A 187 -12.49 -20.63 0.15
N VAL A 188 -13.17 -20.96 1.24
CA VAL A 188 -12.57 -21.05 2.59
C VAL A 188 -11.53 -22.17 2.73
N SER A 189 -11.34 -23.01 1.70
CA SER A 189 -10.28 -24.03 1.67
C SER A 189 -8.93 -23.48 1.20
N LYS A 190 -8.88 -22.26 0.64
CA LYS A 190 -7.66 -21.64 0.13
C LYS A 190 -7.06 -20.65 1.12
N MET A 191 -5.74 -20.47 1.03
CA MET A 191 -5.05 -19.32 1.65
C MET A 191 -5.32 -18.04 0.85
N VAL A 192 -5.49 -16.91 1.54
CA VAL A 192 -5.73 -15.60 0.92
C VAL A 192 -4.61 -14.64 1.34
N ASP A 193 -3.59 -14.47 0.49
CA ASP A 193 -2.35 -13.72 0.77
C ASP A 193 -2.21 -12.40 -0.01
N PHE A 194 -3.31 -11.97 -0.65
CA PHE A 194 -3.43 -10.84 -1.58
C PHE A 194 -2.75 -10.98 -2.95
N SER A 195 -2.13 -12.12 -3.27
CA SER A 195 -1.59 -12.40 -4.61
C SER A 195 -2.66 -12.24 -5.71
N GLU A 196 -3.86 -12.77 -5.48
CA GLU A 196 -5.08 -12.53 -6.24
C GLU A 196 -6.01 -11.51 -5.56
N ARG A 197 -7.08 -11.10 -6.23
CA ARG A 197 -8.13 -10.22 -5.68
C ARG A 197 -8.92 -10.96 -4.60
N ILE A 198 -9.08 -10.37 -3.41
CA ILE A 198 -9.78 -11.04 -2.29
C ILE A 198 -11.29 -11.19 -2.57
N PRO A 199 -11.96 -12.20 -1.97
CA PRO A 199 -13.41 -12.37 -2.07
C PRO A 199 -14.22 -11.12 -1.67
N THR A 200 -15.21 -10.79 -2.49
CA THR A 200 -16.14 -9.67 -2.28
C THR A 200 -17.39 -10.16 -1.56
N VAL A 201 -17.43 -9.94 -0.24
CA VAL A 201 -18.55 -10.36 0.62
C VAL A 201 -19.59 -9.23 0.74
N ARG A 202 -20.88 -9.56 0.75
CA ARG A 202 -21.98 -8.59 0.95
C ARG A 202 -22.20 -8.28 2.43
N GLY A 203 -22.56 -7.01 2.71
CA GLY A 203 -22.90 -6.52 4.04
C GLY A 203 -21.69 -5.96 4.81
N PRO A 204 -21.86 -5.65 6.11
CA PRO A 204 -20.77 -5.28 6.99
C PRO A 204 -19.67 -6.36 7.05
N ARG A 205 -18.44 -5.95 7.32
CA ARG A 205 -17.32 -6.87 7.59
C ARG A 205 -16.25 -6.24 8.46
N THR A 206 -15.47 -7.07 9.13
CA THR A 206 -14.36 -6.63 9.97
C THR A 206 -13.08 -7.37 9.59
N ALA A 207 -12.03 -6.62 9.25
CA ALA A 207 -10.75 -7.17 8.85
C ALA A 207 -9.69 -6.95 9.93
N VAL A 208 -9.06 -8.04 10.35
CA VAL A 208 -8.09 -8.05 11.42
C VAL A 208 -6.70 -8.26 10.81
N PHE A 209 -5.82 -7.27 10.97
CA PHE A 209 -4.42 -7.32 10.61
C PHE A 209 -3.63 -7.52 11.89
N TRP A 210 -3.04 -8.71 12.06
CA TRP A 210 -2.50 -9.16 13.34
C TRP A 210 -1.00 -9.41 13.22
N ASP A 211 -0.19 -8.53 13.81
CA ASP A 211 1.23 -8.80 14.01
C ASP A 211 1.39 -9.82 15.14
N ALA A 212 1.70 -11.07 14.79
CA ALA A 212 1.78 -12.17 15.76
C ALA A 212 3.16 -12.29 16.42
N VAL A 213 4.06 -11.34 16.15
CA VAL A 213 5.36 -11.18 16.83
C VAL A 213 5.22 -10.15 17.94
N ASP A 214 4.54 -9.03 17.65
CA ASP A 214 4.18 -8.02 18.66
C ASP A 214 3.06 -8.52 19.58
N CYS A 215 2.05 -9.21 19.03
CA CYS A 215 0.89 -9.78 19.76
C CYS A 215 0.86 -11.32 19.61
N PRO A 216 1.65 -12.11 20.37
CA PRO A 216 1.69 -13.57 20.23
C PRO A 216 0.33 -14.26 20.45
N PHE A 217 0.12 -15.41 19.81
CA PHE A 217 -1.06 -16.26 19.98
C PHE A 217 -0.93 -17.24 21.16
N PRO A 218 -2.05 -17.76 21.71
CA PRO A 218 -2.01 -18.75 22.77
C PRO A 218 -1.25 -20.02 22.34
N PRO A 219 -0.19 -20.43 23.04
CA PRO A 219 0.81 -21.41 22.57
C PRO A 219 0.33 -22.86 22.45
N SER A 220 -0.96 -23.10 22.70
CA SER A 220 -1.65 -24.41 22.72
C SER A 220 -2.99 -24.41 21.95
N SER A 221 -3.44 -23.28 21.40
CA SER A 221 -4.73 -23.17 20.69
C SER A 221 -4.63 -23.56 19.22
N SER A 222 -5.70 -24.16 18.68
CA SER A 222 -5.85 -24.39 17.24
C SER A 222 -6.20 -23.08 16.50
N PRO A 223 -5.98 -23.00 15.17
CA PRO A 223 -6.40 -21.86 14.36
C PRO A 223 -7.89 -21.51 14.50
N ASP A 224 -8.77 -22.51 14.59
CA ASP A 224 -10.19 -22.30 14.81
C ASP A 224 -10.49 -21.75 16.21
N ALA A 225 -9.80 -22.22 17.25
CA ALA A 225 -9.95 -21.68 18.61
C ALA A 225 -9.44 -20.23 18.72
N ILE A 226 -8.32 -19.91 18.06
CA ILE A 226 -7.77 -18.55 17.93
C ILE A 226 -8.79 -17.64 17.22
N TYR A 227 -9.32 -18.07 16.08
CA TYR A 227 -10.34 -17.32 15.33
C TYR A 227 -11.61 -17.11 16.16
N HIS A 228 -12.15 -18.15 16.81
CA HIS A 228 -13.35 -18.01 17.63
C HIS A 228 -13.16 -17.07 18.82
N SER A 229 -11.99 -17.10 19.47
CA SER A 229 -11.69 -16.21 20.60
C SER A 229 -11.61 -14.74 20.17
N ILE A 230 -10.90 -14.44 19.06
CA ILE A 230 -10.86 -13.10 18.45
C ILE A 230 -12.25 -12.67 17.95
N SER A 231 -12.99 -13.60 17.32
CA SER A 231 -14.31 -13.35 16.75
C SER A 231 -15.34 -12.98 17.82
N SER A 232 -15.41 -13.73 18.92
CA SER A 232 -16.31 -13.42 20.03
C SER A 232 -15.97 -12.07 20.66
N ALA A 233 -14.69 -11.81 20.94
CA ALA A 233 -14.26 -10.56 21.56
C ALA A 233 -14.56 -9.32 20.69
N LEU A 234 -14.49 -9.44 19.36
CA LEU A 234 -14.87 -8.35 18.46
C LEU A 234 -16.40 -8.18 18.37
N VAL A 235 -17.18 -9.26 18.28
CA VAL A 235 -18.65 -9.19 18.23
C VAL A 235 -19.26 -8.68 19.56
N GLU A 236 -18.66 -9.00 20.70
CA GLU A 236 -18.97 -8.39 22.01
C GLU A 236 -18.79 -6.86 22.03
N ARG A 237 -18.02 -6.31 21.09
CA ARG A 237 -17.65 -4.89 20.97
C ARG A 237 -18.25 -4.27 19.71
N GLU A 238 -19.40 -4.79 19.29
CA GLU A 238 -20.26 -4.31 18.19
C GLU A 238 -19.64 -4.35 16.78
N PHE A 239 -18.50 -5.04 16.60
CA PHE A 239 -17.98 -5.34 15.26
C PHE A 239 -18.82 -6.42 14.55
N SER A 240 -18.73 -6.46 13.22
CA SER A 240 -19.42 -7.48 12.42
C SER A 240 -18.89 -8.88 12.73
N ASP A 241 -19.78 -9.88 12.74
CA ASP A 241 -19.48 -11.32 12.79
C ASP A 241 -18.76 -11.85 11.54
N ASN A 242 -18.85 -11.11 10.42
CA ASN A 242 -18.20 -11.38 9.15
C ASN A 242 -16.70 -11.00 9.20
N ILE A 243 -15.95 -11.72 10.04
CA ILE A 243 -14.54 -11.46 10.35
C ILE A 243 -13.61 -12.18 9.38
N THR A 244 -12.45 -11.58 9.10
CA THR A 244 -11.32 -12.23 8.42
C THR A 244 -10.02 -11.74 9.03
N ILE A 245 -9.10 -12.66 9.33
CA ILE A 245 -7.87 -12.40 10.08
C ILE A 245 -6.66 -12.74 9.20
N TRP A 246 -5.75 -11.79 9.03
CA TRP A 246 -4.44 -11.98 8.44
C TRP A 246 -3.38 -11.85 9.52
N ALA A 247 -2.70 -12.96 9.80
CA ALA A 247 -1.69 -13.07 10.85
C ALA A 247 -0.28 -13.07 10.24
N TYR A 248 0.54 -12.10 10.61
CA TYR A 248 1.90 -11.90 10.10
C TYR A 248 2.89 -12.48 11.10
N LEU A 249 3.77 -13.36 10.62
CA LEU A 249 4.63 -14.22 11.45
C LEU A 249 6.11 -14.01 11.12
N ASP A 250 7.00 -14.41 12.03
CA ASP A 250 8.46 -14.41 11.83
C ASP A 250 8.99 -15.84 11.52
N ASP A 251 10.27 -15.93 11.15
CA ASP A 251 10.92 -17.19 10.77
C ASP A 251 11.21 -18.13 11.96
N ASP A 252 11.56 -17.59 13.14
CA ASP A 252 12.06 -18.35 14.32
C ASP A 252 10.98 -19.10 15.13
N ASP A 253 9.75 -19.19 14.63
CA ASP A 253 8.64 -19.83 15.32
C ASP A 253 8.62 -21.36 15.10
N ASP A 254 9.45 -22.09 15.85
CA ASP A 254 9.62 -23.57 15.84
C ASP A 254 8.30 -24.38 15.80
N LYS A 255 7.19 -23.82 16.29
CA LYS A 255 5.87 -24.47 16.30
C LYS A 255 5.11 -24.39 14.97
N LYS A 256 5.47 -23.49 14.05
CA LYS A 256 4.58 -23.05 12.94
C LYS A 256 4.76 -23.77 11.61
N GLY A 257 5.66 -24.75 11.50
CA GLY A 257 5.83 -25.59 10.30
C GLY A 257 4.60 -26.42 9.87
N SER A 258 3.53 -26.44 10.68
CA SER A 258 2.21 -27.04 10.35
C SER A 258 1.19 -26.00 9.83
N TRP A 259 1.44 -24.71 10.05
CA TRP A 259 0.56 -23.60 9.60
C TRP A 259 1.15 -22.82 8.42
N LEU A 260 2.47 -22.88 8.24
CA LEU A 260 3.22 -22.21 7.18
C LEU A 260 3.56 -23.19 6.06
N GLY A 261 2.93 -23.03 4.89
CA GLY A 261 3.34 -23.70 3.64
C GLY A 261 2.63 -25.02 3.28
N GLY A 262 1.51 -25.36 3.95
CA GLY A 262 0.63 -26.47 3.57
C GLY A 262 -0.76 -26.02 3.11
N ASP A 263 -1.58 -26.96 2.62
CA ASP A 263 -3.01 -26.73 2.40
C ASP A 263 -3.71 -26.34 3.72
N LYS A 264 -4.71 -25.46 3.64
CA LYS A 264 -5.41 -24.92 4.81
C LYS A 264 -6.27 -26.01 5.49
N THR A 265 -5.80 -26.52 6.63
CA THR A 265 -6.42 -27.64 7.35
C THR A 265 -7.56 -27.25 8.30
N TRP A 266 -7.72 -25.96 8.61
CA TRP A 266 -8.75 -25.42 9.50
C TRP A 266 -9.89 -24.76 8.72
N ALA A 267 -11.09 -24.72 9.29
CA ALA A 267 -12.26 -24.13 8.62
C ALA A 267 -12.23 -22.60 8.64
N SER A 268 -11.81 -22.00 9.76
CA SER A 268 -11.94 -20.57 10.06
C SER A 268 -11.21 -19.64 9.09
N ARG A 269 -11.66 -18.38 9.01
CA ARG A 269 -11.08 -17.31 8.18
C ARG A 269 -9.87 -16.62 8.85
N ILE A 270 -8.92 -17.43 9.30
CA ILE A 270 -7.59 -16.97 9.72
C ILE A 270 -6.55 -17.45 8.71
N TYR A 271 -5.71 -16.54 8.24
CA TYR A 271 -4.67 -16.79 7.25
C TYR A 271 -3.31 -16.44 7.86
N PHE A 272 -2.50 -17.45 8.11
CA PHE A 272 -1.12 -17.31 8.56
C PHE A 272 -0.24 -16.99 7.36
N LEU A 273 0.15 -15.74 7.23
CA LEU A 273 0.99 -15.28 6.14
C LEU A 273 2.45 -15.56 6.51
N PRO A 274 3.17 -16.39 5.72
CA PRO A 274 4.56 -16.69 6.00
C PRO A 274 5.42 -15.42 5.87
N PRO A 275 6.52 -15.30 6.63
CA PRO A 275 7.65 -14.49 6.18
C PRO A 275 8.00 -14.96 4.76
N LEU A 276 8.10 -14.02 3.82
CA LEU A 276 8.26 -14.39 2.40
C LEU A 276 9.51 -15.27 2.26
N PHE A 277 9.38 -16.45 1.65
CA PHE A 277 10.47 -17.44 1.63
C PHE A 277 11.24 -17.41 0.31
N PHE A 278 12.53 -17.05 0.35
CA PHE A 278 13.57 -17.22 -0.68
C PHE A 278 14.86 -16.52 -0.21
N PHE A 279 15.93 -17.30 0.00
CA PHE A 279 17.26 -16.87 0.47
C PHE A 279 17.30 -16.12 1.82
N PHE A 280 17.31 -16.87 2.93
CA PHE A 280 18.00 -16.53 4.20
C PHE A 280 18.07 -15.06 4.66
N PHE A 281 16.96 -14.32 4.60
CA PHE A 281 16.84 -12.97 5.15
C PHE A 281 15.66 -12.92 6.11
N ILE A 282 15.97 -12.85 7.40
CA ILE A 282 15.03 -12.72 8.52
C ILE A 282 14.13 -11.50 8.29
N TRP A 283 12.86 -11.65 8.67
CA TRP A 283 11.82 -10.67 8.42
C TRP A 283 11.93 -9.46 9.37
N ASP A 284 12.56 -8.36 8.92
CA ASP A 284 12.74 -7.19 9.80
C ASP A 284 11.43 -6.41 10.12
N LYS A 285 11.45 -5.69 11.25
CA LYS A 285 10.31 -4.89 11.77
C LYS A 285 9.91 -3.75 10.81
N ALA A 286 10.73 -3.38 9.83
CA ALA A 286 10.35 -2.44 8.77
C ALA A 286 9.55 -3.14 7.66
N SER A 287 10.03 -4.28 7.18
CA SER A 287 9.42 -5.13 6.16
C SER A 287 8.02 -5.59 6.57
N ARG A 288 7.82 -5.92 7.86
CA ARG A 288 6.49 -6.27 8.39
C ARG A 288 5.48 -5.13 8.22
N ARG A 289 5.84 -3.91 8.62
CA ARG A 289 4.98 -2.71 8.46
C ARG A 289 4.65 -2.42 7.00
N ILE A 290 5.62 -2.59 6.10
CA ILE A 290 5.41 -2.35 4.66
C ILE A 290 4.46 -3.39 4.06
N ARG A 291 4.66 -4.70 4.30
CA ARG A 291 3.74 -5.78 3.86
C ARG A 291 2.34 -5.56 4.43
N MET A 292 2.22 -5.31 5.73
CA MET A 292 0.93 -5.08 6.40
C MET A 292 0.20 -3.87 5.80
N LEU A 293 0.87 -2.72 5.61
CA LEU A 293 0.25 -1.55 4.98
C LEU A 293 -0.15 -1.81 3.51
N ASN A 294 0.71 -2.46 2.73
CA ASN A 294 0.40 -2.81 1.34
C ASN A 294 -0.85 -3.71 1.28
N ASP A 295 -0.96 -4.69 2.17
CA ASP A 295 -2.09 -5.61 2.25
C ASP A 295 -3.36 -4.92 2.76
N MET A 296 -3.26 -3.98 3.71
CA MET A 296 -4.38 -3.12 4.14
C MET A 296 -4.90 -2.25 2.98
N PHE A 297 -4.02 -1.71 2.14
CA PHE A 297 -4.42 -0.93 0.96
C PHE A 297 -4.91 -1.80 -0.21
N LEU A 298 -4.42 -3.04 -0.38
CA LEU A 298 -4.97 -4.02 -1.34
C LEU A 298 -6.36 -4.48 -0.91
N TRP A 299 -6.57 -4.72 0.39
CA TRP A 299 -7.87 -5.01 0.99
C TRP A 299 -8.89 -3.87 0.75
N ALA A 300 -8.46 -2.63 0.96
CA ALA A 300 -9.26 -1.43 0.71
C ALA A 300 -9.52 -1.17 -0.79
N ARG A 301 -8.61 -1.62 -1.69
CA ARG A 301 -8.81 -1.59 -3.14
C ARG A 301 -9.87 -2.57 -3.60
N ASP A 302 -9.80 -3.81 -3.10
CA ASP A 302 -10.61 -4.92 -3.61
C ASP A 302 -12.07 -4.86 -3.18
N SER A 303 -12.37 -4.09 -2.13
CA SER A 303 -13.69 -3.95 -1.52
C SER A 303 -14.00 -2.48 -1.17
N PRO A 304 -14.07 -1.58 -2.17
CA PRO A 304 -14.13 -0.15 -1.94
C PRO A 304 -15.46 0.26 -1.31
N ARG A 305 -15.42 0.99 -0.17
CA ARG A 305 -16.63 1.47 0.54
C ARG A 305 -17.64 2.10 -0.43
N GLY A 306 -18.89 1.73 -0.27
CA GLY A 306 -20.04 2.26 -0.99
C GLY A 306 -21.22 2.32 -0.04
N MET A 307 -22.38 2.79 -0.51
CA MET A 307 -23.59 2.99 0.31
C MET A 307 -24.21 1.70 0.94
N ARG A 308 -23.49 0.56 0.91
CA ARG A 308 -23.91 -0.77 1.40
C ARG A 308 -22.77 -1.65 1.93
N TYR A 309 -21.56 -1.10 2.12
CA TYR A 309 -20.40 -1.84 2.61
C TYR A 309 -19.75 -1.07 3.76
N GLU A 310 -20.20 -1.34 4.98
CA GLU A 310 -19.49 -0.92 6.20
C GLU A 310 -18.32 -1.88 6.42
N ALA A 311 -17.14 -1.33 6.72
CA ALA A 311 -15.91 -2.08 6.65
C ALA A 311 -14.92 -1.55 7.70
N SER A 312 -14.90 -2.21 8.85
CA SER A 312 -13.99 -1.87 9.94
C SER A 312 -12.65 -2.57 9.75
N LEU A 313 -11.56 -1.90 10.13
CA LEU A 313 -10.21 -2.46 10.09
C LEU A 313 -9.64 -2.42 11.51
N VAL A 314 -9.25 -3.59 12.03
CA VAL A 314 -8.60 -3.73 13.34
C VAL A 314 -7.15 -4.12 13.12
N LEU A 315 -6.21 -3.30 13.62
CA LEU A 315 -4.77 -3.53 13.51
C LEU A 315 -4.19 -3.83 14.89
N PHE A 316 -3.75 -5.06 15.14
CA PHE A 316 -3.04 -5.46 16.36
C PHE A 316 -1.53 -5.40 16.10
N ALA A 317 -0.83 -4.42 16.68
CA ALA A 317 0.62 -4.25 16.53
C ALA A 317 1.17 -3.18 17.50
N ASP A 318 2.41 -3.34 17.99
CA ASP A 318 3.19 -2.27 18.63
C ASP A 318 3.92 -1.44 17.58
N GLN A 319 4.45 -2.10 16.54
CA GLN A 319 5.51 -1.60 15.68
C GLN A 319 5.27 -0.28 14.94
N PHE A 320 4.02 0.20 14.89
CA PHE A 320 3.64 1.47 14.30
C PHE A 320 3.85 2.67 15.26
N ILE A 321 3.96 2.43 16.57
CA ILE A 321 4.33 3.44 17.56
C ILE A 321 5.80 3.82 17.40
N GLY A 322 6.09 5.13 17.49
CA GLY A 322 7.45 5.66 17.35
C GLY A 322 8.10 5.49 15.96
N ALA A 323 7.41 4.85 15.01
CA ALA A 323 7.93 4.46 13.69
C ALA A 323 8.30 5.62 12.74
N GLY A 324 8.05 6.86 13.16
CA GLY A 324 8.13 8.06 12.32
C GLY A 324 6.82 8.35 11.59
N GLY A 325 6.56 9.64 11.34
CA GLY A 325 5.26 10.13 10.88
C GLY A 325 4.76 9.56 9.54
N TYR A 326 5.64 8.96 8.73
CA TYR A 326 5.27 8.25 7.48
C TYR A 326 4.20 7.17 7.74
N TYR A 327 4.44 6.25 8.66
CA TYR A 327 3.52 5.12 8.88
C TYR A 327 2.19 5.60 9.48
N THR A 328 2.24 6.55 10.42
CA THR A 328 1.05 7.19 11.01
C THR A 328 0.21 7.92 9.97
N ASP A 329 0.85 8.62 9.03
CA ASP A 329 0.14 9.30 7.94
C ASP A 329 -0.48 8.32 6.93
N MET A 330 0.15 7.16 6.68
CA MET A 330 -0.45 6.13 5.84
C MET A 330 -1.67 5.46 6.50
N LEU A 331 -1.65 5.26 7.83
CA LEU A 331 -2.83 4.80 8.58
C LEU A 331 -3.94 5.87 8.57
N ARG A 332 -3.61 7.15 8.80
CA ARG A 332 -4.53 8.29 8.64
C ARG A 332 -5.18 8.35 7.25
N ARG A 333 -4.47 7.94 6.20
CA ARG A 333 -5.01 7.88 4.82
C ARG A 333 -5.98 6.72 4.59
N LEU A 334 -6.02 5.68 5.44
CA LEU A 334 -7.09 4.66 5.42
C LEU A 334 -8.34 5.17 6.13
N ASP A 335 -8.18 5.78 7.30
CA ASP A 335 -9.26 6.48 8.02
C ASP A 335 -9.95 7.54 7.13
N ALA A 336 -9.16 8.39 6.47
CA ALA A 336 -9.65 9.39 5.51
C ALA A 336 -10.23 8.82 4.20
N MET A 337 -10.15 7.50 3.95
CA MET A 337 -10.93 6.81 2.92
C MET A 337 -12.26 6.25 3.46
N TYR A 338 -12.64 6.66 4.68
CA TYR A 338 -13.78 6.17 5.45
C TYR A 338 -13.67 4.67 5.73
N TYR A 339 -12.59 4.22 6.37
CA TYR A 339 -12.52 2.88 6.97
C TYR A 339 -12.39 3.02 8.48
N ASP A 340 -13.30 2.38 9.22
CA ASP A 340 -13.43 2.59 10.67
C ASP A 340 -12.28 1.83 11.37
N LEU A 341 -11.22 2.57 11.71
CA LEU A 341 -9.90 2.03 12.06
C LEU A 341 -9.66 1.95 13.58
N LEU A 342 -9.62 0.73 14.11
CA LEU A 342 -9.23 0.44 15.49
C LEU A 342 -7.77 -0.02 15.53
N PHE A 343 -6.91 0.68 16.26
CA PHE A 343 -5.51 0.31 16.46
C PHE A 343 -5.28 -0.20 17.88
N VAL A 344 -4.86 -1.47 18.00
CA VAL A 344 -4.69 -2.17 19.27
C VAL A 344 -3.21 -2.40 19.55
N THR A 345 -2.69 -1.69 20.54
CA THR A 345 -1.29 -1.75 20.98
C THR A 345 -1.14 -2.70 22.18
N PRO A 346 -0.21 -3.66 22.16
CA PRO A 346 0.11 -4.48 23.33
C PRO A 346 0.99 -3.72 24.35
N THR A 347 0.59 -3.73 25.63
CA THR A 347 1.48 -3.39 26.77
C THR A 347 1.90 -4.65 27.52
N LEU A 348 3.02 -4.59 28.26
CA LEU A 348 3.59 -5.73 28.99
C LEU A 348 2.62 -6.39 30.00
N ASP A 349 1.63 -5.66 30.52
CA ASP A 349 0.64 -6.18 31.47
C ASP A 349 -0.61 -6.81 30.81
N ILE A 350 -0.87 -6.53 29.51
CA ILE A 350 -2.04 -7.03 28.78
C ILE A 350 -1.70 -8.05 27.69
N ASN A 351 -0.44 -8.07 27.22
CA ASN A 351 0.05 -8.93 26.15
C ASN A 351 0.38 -10.37 26.64
N ASN A 352 -0.54 -10.97 27.41
CA ASN A 352 -0.41 -12.34 27.89
C ASN A 352 -1.44 -13.24 27.19
N PRO A 353 -1.04 -14.05 26.18
CA PRO A 353 -1.96 -14.93 25.46
C PRO A 353 -2.33 -16.21 26.22
N GLU A 354 -1.74 -16.48 27.39
CA GLU A 354 -2.21 -17.54 28.30
C GLU A 354 -3.30 -17.03 29.27
N SER A 355 -3.64 -15.74 29.22
CA SER A 355 -4.73 -15.16 30.02
C SER A 355 -6.10 -15.68 29.55
N PRO A 356 -7.00 -16.11 30.45
CA PRO A 356 -8.38 -16.48 30.09
C PRO A 356 -9.22 -15.27 29.64
N GLN A 357 -8.67 -14.05 29.69
CA GLN A 357 -9.29 -12.82 29.17
C GLN A 357 -8.71 -12.41 27.80
N TRP A 358 -7.83 -13.21 27.19
CA TRP A 358 -7.30 -12.95 25.85
C TRP A 358 -8.36 -13.28 24.77
N PRO A 359 -8.50 -12.48 23.70
CA PRO A 359 -7.86 -11.19 23.45
C PRO A 359 -8.68 -10.00 23.99
N GLY A 360 -9.82 -10.23 24.66
CA GLY A 360 -10.70 -9.16 25.16
C GLY A 360 -9.96 -8.08 25.97
N LEU A 361 -9.11 -8.47 26.92
CA LEU A 361 -8.30 -7.54 27.73
C LEU A 361 -7.31 -6.71 26.90
N LEU A 362 -6.75 -7.32 25.84
CA LEU A 362 -5.83 -6.65 24.90
C LEU A 362 -6.60 -5.60 24.08
N ILE A 363 -7.84 -5.89 23.68
CA ILE A 363 -8.72 -4.91 23.03
C ILE A 363 -9.11 -3.81 24.03
N ASP A 364 -9.65 -4.16 25.21
CA ASP A 364 -10.20 -3.21 26.19
C ASP A 364 -9.20 -2.17 26.72
N ARG A 365 -7.90 -2.48 26.70
CA ARG A 365 -6.84 -1.61 27.21
C ARG A 365 -5.84 -1.15 26.15
N GLY A 366 -5.63 -1.93 25.09
CA GLY A 366 -4.74 -1.61 23.98
C GLY A 366 -5.41 -0.81 22.86
N ALA A 367 -6.75 -0.80 22.80
CA ALA A 367 -7.51 -0.08 21.79
C ALA A 367 -7.31 1.44 21.87
N SER A 368 -6.92 2.00 20.73
CA SER A 368 -7.01 3.40 20.39
C SER A 368 -7.76 3.53 19.06
N TYR A 369 -8.77 4.38 19.03
CA TYR A 369 -9.24 4.96 17.78
C TYR A 369 -8.30 6.11 17.42
N PHE A 370 -8.16 6.43 16.13
CA PHE A 370 -7.42 7.62 15.67
C PHE A 370 -8.19 8.92 15.95
N ALA A 371 -8.50 9.18 17.23
CA ALA A 371 -9.04 10.43 17.69
C ALA A 371 -7.99 11.55 17.55
N PHE A 372 -8.40 12.68 16.99
CA PHE A 372 -7.52 13.81 16.73
C PHE A 372 -7.25 14.60 18.02
N GLU A 373 -6.06 14.43 18.60
CA GLU A 373 -5.38 15.60 19.17
C GLU A 373 -4.73 16.34 18.00
N GLU A 374 -5.25 17.54 17.68
CA GLU A 374 -4.50 18.46 16.84
C GLU A 374 -3.20 18.85 17.58
N PRO A 375 -2.02 18.84 16.93
CA PRO A 375 -0.83 19.38 17.56
C PRO A 375 -1.09 20.85 17.91
N PRO A 376 -0.87 21.30 19.17
CA PRO A 376 -1.27 22.61 19.63
C PRO A 376 -0.67 23.68 18.71
N SER A 377 -1.53 24.47 18.06
CA SER A 377 -1.06 25.36 17.00
C SER A 377 -0.01 26.34 17.56
N PRO A 378 1.09 26.63 16.83
CA PRO A 378 2.19 27.46 17.35
C PRO A 378 1.75 28.83 17.90
N LYS A 379 0.60 29.34 17.45
CA LYS A 379 0.02 30.63 17.83
C LYS A 379 -0.49 30.72 19.27
N MET A 380 -0.66 29.60 20.00
CA MET A 380 -1.07 29.67 21.41
C MET A 380 0.07 30.05 22.37
N HIS A 381 1.33 29.70 22.07
CA HIS A 381 2.44 30.06 22.97
C HIS A 381 2.84 31.55 22.87
N GLU A 382 2.74 32.16 21.69
CA GLU A 382 2.98 33.61 21.52
C GLU A 382 1.93 34.46 22.26
N ALA A 383 0.67 34.01 22.29
CA ALA A 383 -0.42 34.72 22.97
C ALA A 383 -0.25 34.76 24.51
N HIS A 384 0.33 33.72 25.11
CA HIS A 384 0.60 33.70 26.56
C HIS A 384 1.89 34.44 26.93
N ALA A 385 2.94 34.35 26.11
CA ALA A 385 4.18 35.11 26.35
C ALA A 385 3.95 36.64 26.26
N ALA A 386 3.16 37.10 25.29
CA ALA A 386 2.84 38.52 25.14
C ALA A 386 1.97 39.10 26.27
N ALA A 387 1.27 38.26 27.05
CA ALA A 387 0.41 38.68 28.14
C ALA A 387 1.16 38.90 29.47
N GLU A 388 2.34 38.28 29.67
CA GLU A 388 3.10 38.41 30.93
C GLU A 388 4.08 39.60 30.94
N GLU A 389 4.41 40.20 29.79
CA GLU A 389 5.30 41.39 29.74
C GLU A 389 4.59 42.74 30.05
N GLU A 390 3.25 42.82 29.95
CA GLU A 390 2.53 44.11 30.09
C GLU A 390 2.19 44.51 31.54
N GLU A 391 2.33 43.62 32.54
CA GLU A 391 2.12 43.94 33.97
C GLU A 391 3.39 44.33 34.76
N THR A 392 4.32 45.10 34.16
CA THR A 392 5.48 45.68 34.87
C THR A 392 5.30 47.18 35.20
N PRO A 393 5.04 47.58 36.46
CA PRO A 393 4.75 48.98 36.79
C PRO A 393 5.99 49.88 36.71
N LYS A 394 5.97 50.87 35.80
CA LYS A 394 7.02 51.89 35.70
C LYS A 394 7.07 52.78 36.94
N LYS A 395 8.07 52.58 37.81
CA LYS A 395 8.40 53.50 38.91
C LYS A 395 9.09 54.77 38.39
N LEU A 396 8.74 55.91 38.98
CA LEU A 396 9.30 57.22 38.64
C LEU A 396 10.68 57.47 39.28
N GLN A 397 11.60 58.00 38.48
CA GLN A 397 12.52 59.10 38.82
C GLN A 397 12.56 59.98 37.56
N ILE A 398 12.26 61.29 37.51
CA ILE A 398 12.40 62.45 38.42
C ILE A 398 13.81 63.02 38.48
N ILE A 399 13.97 64.15 37.75
CA ILE A 399 15.13 65.05 37.60
C ILE A 399 16.28 64.44 36.78
#